data_AF-A0A935WT55-F1
#
_entry.id   AF-A0A935WT55-F1
#
_cell.length_a   1.000
_cell.length_b   1.000
_cell.length_c   1.000
_cell.angle_alpha   90.00
_cell.angle_beta   90.00
_cell.angle_gamma   90.00
#
_symmetry.space_group_name_H-M   'P 1'
#
loop_
_entity.id
_entity.type
_entity.pdbx_description
1 polymer ?
#
loop_
_entity_poly.entity_id
_entity_poly.type
_entity_poly.pdbx_seq_one_letter_code
_entity_poly.pdbx_strand_id
1 'polypeptide(L)'
;MTLLMWNTARAQSETPPGSPPSVPTATISEALDAKRSKGAWERYHDAFKAIAGGETLKGHAMLRTLIETYGDHPAARYATEILATLDAKPAKAPRATPPASRATSTAVESPMPDDPFGREEPADLARAELAVYQTLFGITGGALLCAGVSCEDARLVVGLVALGGAGGLALSILGTQDGITPGRTQTLNAGAGWGIFNGIAMANLAGLDGGAAPGLVLFSQLAGVGAGLALNTYYDPRSGDVSRATSLGLWSGVLTLLVHGAFDFDANDDLLWGTLMLFSDLGLVAGATLGALDAVSMTRGRVLLIDAGGIVGGLLGFGIPVLIQNDTGDSGLLFGSAFVGTVVGLGLTTYLTRHWDVPEALSNMSLGFAPMSDGGGAMVFGARF
;
A
#
# COMPACT_ATOMS: atom_id res chain seq x y z
N MET A 1 15.73 27.57 9.22
CA MET A 1 15.85 26.96 10.56
C MET A 1 15.27 27.92 11.58
N THR A 2 13.95 27.82 11.83
CA THR A 2 13.25 28.63 12.85
C THR A 2 12.08 27.79 13.37
N LEU A 3 12.25 27.22 14.57
CA LEU A 3 11.25 26.41 15.29
C LEU A 3 10.39 27.35 16.14
N LEU A 4 9.09 27.39 15.86
CA LEU A 4 8.09 28.10 16.66
C LEU A 4 7.54 27.13 17.73
N MET A 5 7.96 27.34 18.98
CA MET A 5 7.41 26.68 20.16
C MET A 5 5.99 27.22 20.45
N TRP A 6 5.02 26.33 20.61
CA TRP A 6 3.72 26.64 21.20
C TRP A 6 3.66 26.06 22.60
N ASN A 7 3.60 26.95 23.59
CA ASN A 7 3.53 26.64 25.02
C ASN A 7 2.08 26.91 25.47
N THR A 8 1.34 25.88 25.88
CA THR A 8 0.01 26.05 26.49
C THR A 8 -0.03 25.38 27.85
N ALA A 9 0.10 26.20 28.90
CA ALA A 9 -0.17 25.80 30.27
C ALA A 9 -1.70 25.74 30.48
N ARG A 10 -2.22 24.58 30.91
CA ARG A 10 -3.60 24.43 31.40
C ARG A 10 -3.59 24.27 32.92
N ALA A 11 -4.33 25.14 33.58
CA ALA A 11 -4.58 25.11 35.02
C ALA A 11 -5.35 23.83 35.42
N GLN A 12 -4.89 23.19 36.49
CA GLN A 12 -5.59 22.10 37.16
C GLN A 12 -6.75 22.68 37.99
N SER A 13 -7.95 22.12 37.84
CA SER A 13 -9.09 22.37 38.71
C SER A 13 -9.23 21.19 39.68
N GLU A 14 -9.22 21.49 40.97
CA GLU A 14 -9.47 20.53 42.05
C GLU A 14 -10.93 20.05 41.98
N THR A 15 -11.12 18.73 42.02
CA THR A 15 -12.44 18.08 42.09
C THR A 15 -12.75 17.67 43.53
N PRO A 16 -13.96 17.92 44.05
CA PRO A 16 -14.37 17.52 45.40
C PRO A 16 -14.68 16.01 45.48
N PRO A 17 -14.60 15.40 46.67
CA PRO A 17 -14.74 13.97 46.86
C PRO A 17 -16.21 13.49 46.76
N GLY A 18 -16.43 12.57 45.82
CA GLY A 18 -17.15 11.30 46.02
C GLY A 18 -18.62 11.32 46.44
N SER A 19 -19.51 11.13 45.46
CA SER A 19 -20.78 10.40 45.67
C SER A 19 -20.53 8.90 45.41
N PRO A 20 -21.08 7.97 46.22
CA PRO A 20 -20.93 6.55 45.99
C PRO A 20 -21.55 6.14 44.64
N PRO A 21 -20.97 5.16 43.92
CA PRO A 21 -21.47 4.73 42.62
C PRO A 21 -22.86 4.11 42.80
N SER A 22 -23.87 4.74 42.19
CA SER A 22 -25.15 4.12 41.95
C SER A 22 -24.93 2.91 41.05
N VAL A 23 -25.17 1.70 41.58
CA VAL A 23 -25.14 0.47 40.80
C VAL A 23 -26.17 0.62 39.66
N PRO A 24 -25.76 0.54 38.39
CA PRO A 24 -26.70 0.67 37.28
C PRO A 24 -27.64 -0.52 37.33
N THR A 25 -28.90 -0.27 37.67
CA THR A 25 -29.97 -1.24 37.41
C THR A 25 -30.28 -1.12 35.92
N ALA A 26 -29.43 -1.73 35.09
CA ALA A 26 -29.74 -1.88 33.67
C ALA A 26 -31.07 -2.61 33.60
N THR A 27 -32.08 -1.95 33.01
CA THR A 27 -33.40 -2.56 32.91
C THR A 27 -33.31 -3.78 31.99
N ILE A 28 -34.18 -4.78 32.19
CA ILE A 28 -34.23 -5.98 31.34
C ILE A 28 -34.33 -5.58 29.85
N SER A 29 -34.95 -4.44 29.55
CA SER A 29 -35.00 -3.84 28.20
C SER A 29 -33.62 -3.50 27.65
N GLU A 30 -32.78 -2.77 28.39
CA GLU A 30 -31.43 -2.40 27.92
C GLU A 30 -30.51 -3.62 27.72
N ALA A 31 -30.62 -4.63 28.59
CA ALA A 31 -29.86 -5.86 28.43
C ALA A 31 -30.32 -6.66 27.20
N LEU A 32 -31.62 -6.67 26.91
CA LEU A 32 -32.18 -7.26 25.69
C LEU A 32 -31.76 -6.49 24.44
N ASP A 33 -31.75 -5.16 24.49
CA ASP A 33 -31.34 -4.31 23.37
C ASP A 33 -29.83 -4.46 23.06
N ALA A 34 -28.98 -4.52 24.09
CA ALA A 34 -27.56 -4.80 23.92
C ALA A 34 -27.30 -6.18 23.31
N LYS A 35 -28.04 -7.20 23.75
CA LYS A 35 -27.92 -8.56 23.21
C LYS A 35 -28.44 -8.66 21.77
N ARG A 36 -29.55 -7.99 21.47
CA ARG A 36 -30.12 -7.89 20.11
C ARG A 36 -29.16 -7.16 19.17
N SER A 37 -28.53 -6.10 19.64
CA SER A 37 -27.51 -5.36 18.88
C SER A 37 -26.28 -6.21 18.58
N LYS A 38 -25.79 -6.98 19.57
CA LYS A 38 -24.67 -7.91 19.38
C LYS A 38 -24.98 -8.95 18.30
N GLY A 39 -26.17 -9.56 18.34
CA GLY A 39 -26.58 -10.57 17.34
C GLY A 39 -26.74 -10.02 15.91
N ALA A 40 -27.17 -8.76 15.77
CA ALA A 40 -27.25 -8.10 14.47
C ALA A 40 -25.86 -7.84 13.87
N TRP A 41 -24.91 -7.35 14.68
CA TRP A 41 -23.54 -7.13 14.23
C TRP A 41 -22.80 -8.44 13.94
N GLU A 42 -22.97 -9.50 14.73
CA GLU A 42 -22.38 -10.81 14.44
C GLU A 42 -22.81 -11.33 13.07
N ARG A 43 -24.11 -11.30 12.76
CA ARG A 43 -24.64 -11.72 11.45
C ARG A 43 -24.13 -10.86 10.30
N TYR A 44 -23.98 -9.56 10.51
CA TYR A 44 -23.36 -8.67 9.54
C TYR A 44 -21.92 -9.10 9.24
N HIS A 45 -21.10 -9.35 10.26
CA HIS A 45 -19.72 -9.81 10.09
C HIS A 45 -19.64 -11.21 9.45
N ASP A 46 -20.53 -12.13 9.80
CA ASP A 46 -20.57 -13.46 9.20
C ASP A 46 -20.95 -13.42 7.72
N ALA A 47 -21.85 -12.52 7.33
CA ALA A 47 -22.16 -12.27 5.93
C ALA A 47 -20.92 -11.78 5.17
N PHE A 48 -20.14 -10.86 5.77
CA PHE A 48 -18.88 -10.39 5.19
C PHE A 48 -17.83 -11.49 5.10
N LYS A 49 -17.66 -12.32 6.13
CA LYS A 49 -16.77 -13.49 6.07
C LYS A 49 -17.18 -14.45 4.97
N ALA A 50 -18.48 -14.65 4.74
CA ALA A 50 -18.96 -15.51 3.66
C ALA A 50 -18.65 -14.91 2.28
N ILE A 51 -18.90 -13.61 2.08
CA ILE A 51 -18.49 -12.91 0.84
C ILE A 51 -16.97 -13.07 0.65
N ALA A 52 -16.22 -12.90 1.74
CA ALA A 52 -14.78 -13.00 1.75
C ALA A 52 -14.19 -14.39 1.52
N GLY A 53 -14.96 -15.42 1.86
CA GLY A 53 -14.63 -16.79 1.51
C GLY A 53 -14.97 -17.16 0.06
N GLY A 54 -15.41 -16.20 -0.77
CA GLY A 54 -15.91 -16.46 -2.12
C GLY A 54 -17.34 -17.02 -2.16
N GLU A 55 -18.02 -17.16 -1.01
CA GLU A 55 -19.40 -17.63 -0.90
C GLU A 55 -20.41 -16.47 -1.11
N THR A 56 -20.26 -15.69 -2.19
CA THR A 56 -20.99 -14.43 -2.44
C THR A 56 -22.52 -14.59 -2.33
N LEU A 57 -23.08 -15.68 -2.86
CA LEU A 57 -24.53 -15.94 -2.78
C LEU A 57 -25.00 -16.13 -1.34
N LYS A 58 -24.23 -16.85 -0.52
CA LYS A 58 -24.53 -17.05 0.90
C LYS A 58 -24.39 -15.74 1.67
N GLY A 59 -23.35 -14.96 1.37
CA GLY A 59 -23.18 -13.62 1.89
C GLY A 59 -24.37 -12.70 1.60
N HIS A 60 -24.83 -12.65 0.35
CA HIS A 60 -26.04 -11.91 -0.05
C HIS A 60 -27.28 -12.39 0.73
N ALA A 61 -27.48 -13.71 0.83
CA ALA A 61 -28.60 -14.27 1.58
C ALA A 61 -28.56 -13.90 3.07
N MET A 62 -27.37 -13.91 3.68
CA MET A 62 -27.18 -13.50 5.07
C MET A 62 -27.48 -12.01 5.28
N LEU A 63 -27.03 -11.13 4.37
CA LEU A 63 -27.35 -9.69 4.43
C LEU A 63 -28.86 -9.43 4.29
N ARG A 64 -29.55 -10.13 3.38
CA ARG A 64 -31.03 -10.02 3.26
C ARG A 64 -31.73 -10.49 4.53
N THR A 65 -31.31 -11.62 5.09
CA THR A 65 -31.85 -12.15 6.36
C THR A 65 -31.63 -11.16 7.51
N LEU A 66 -30.47 -10.49 7.55
CA LEU A 66 -30.17 -9.45 8.54
C LEU A 66 -31.14 -8.27 8.41
N ILE A 67 -31.40 -7.80 7.19
CA ILE A 67 -32.35 -6.69 6.92
C ILE A 67 -33.76 -7.08 7.35
N GLU A 68 -34.21 -8.29 7.01
CA GLU A 68 -35.54 -8.79 7.37
C GLU A 68 -35.72 -8.95 8.88
N THR A 69 -34.68 -9.42 9.58
CA THR A 69 -34.76 -9.70 11.02
C THR A 69 -34.54 -8.46 11.90
N TYR A 70 -33.76 -7.50 11.41
CA TYR A 70 -33.30 -6.34 12.19
C TYR A 70 -33.49 -5.00 11.45
N GLY A 71 -34.59 -4.82 10.72
CA GLY A 71 -34.81 -3.66 9.83
C GLY A 71 -34.49 -2.28 10.42
N ASP A 72 -34.81 -2.05 11.71
CA ASP A 72 -34.55 -0.76 12.38
C ASP A 72 -33.12 -0.62 12.94
N HIS A 73 -32.30 -1.68 12.89
CA HIS A 73 -30.96 -1.69 13.45
C HIS A 73 -29.94 -1.06 12.49
N PRO A 74 -28.93 -0.30 12.99
CA PRO A 74 -27.89 0.29 12.14
C PRO A 74 -27.20 -0.72 11.19
N ALA A 75 -26.93 -1.94 11.66
CA ALA A 75 -26.33 -2.99 10.83
C ALA A 75 -27.18 -3.36 9.59
N ALA A 76 -28.51 -3.33 9.70
CA ALA A 76 -29.39 -3.59 8.56
C ALA A 76 -29.38 -2.45 7.54
N ARG A 77 -29.25 -1.19 7.99
CA ARG A 77 -29.05 -0.05 7.09
C ARG A 77 -27.76 -0.18 6.29
N TYR A 78 -26.65 -0.49 6.95
CA TYR A 78 -25.38 -0.75 6.25
C TYR A 78 -25.49 -1.91 5.27
N ALA A 79 -26.11 -3.02 5.68
CA ALA A 79 -26.33 -4.16 4.79
C ALA A 79 -27.15 -3.81 3.55
N THR A 80 -28.12 -2.90 3.68
CA THR A 80 -28.94 -2.41 2.55
C THR A 80 -28.10 -1.62 1.55
N GLU A 81 -27.23 -0.72 2.04
CA GLU A 81 -26.32 0.06 1.18
C GLU A 81 -25.32 -0.84 0.44
N ILE A 82 -24.81 -1.86 1.12
CA ILE A 82 -23.89 -2.84 0.54
C ILE A 82 -24.59 -3.71 -0.50
N LEU A 83 -25.77 -4.25 -0.20
CA LEU A 83 -26.55 -5.03 -1.18
C LEU A 83 -26.91 -4.18 -2.41
N ALA A 84 -27.31 -2.93 -2.23
CA ALA A 84 -27.57 -2.02 -3.34
C ALA A 84 -26.32 -1.84 -4.21
N THR A 85 -25.12 -1.74 -3.60
CA THR A 85 -23.86 -1.63 -4.33
C THR A 85 -23.48 -2.92 -5.06
N LEU A 86 -23.71 -4.09 -4.42
CA LEU A 86 -23.41 -5.40 -4.98
C LEU A 86 -24.36 -5.75 -6.13
N ASP A 87 -25.66 -5.42 -6.00
CA ASP A 87 -26.68 -5.67 -7.02
C ASP A 87 -26.65 -4.63 -8.16
N ALA A 88 -26.22 -3.38 -7.90
CA ALA A 88 -26.04 -2.34 -8.92
C ALA A 88 -24.84 -2.58 -9.82
N LYS A 89 -23.89 -3.44 -9.42
CA LYS A 89 -22.84 -3.90 -10.31
C LYS A 89 -23.45 -5.01 -11.16
N PRO A 90 -23.85 -4.76 -12.42
CA PRO A 90 -24.40 -5.82 -13.24
C PRO A 90 -23.37 -6.94 -13.27
N ALA A 91 -23.76 -8.13 -12.80
CA ALA A 91 -22.99 -9.34 -13.03
C ALA A 91 -22.69 -9.30 -14.52
N LYS A 92 -21.42 -9.03 -14.86
CA LYS A 92 -20.96 -8.90 -16.23
C LYS A 92 -21.45 -10.17 -16.91
N ALA A 93 -22.49 -10.04 -17.74
CA ALA A 93 -23.25 -11.19 -18.21
C ALA A 93 -22.20 -12.19 -18.73
N PRO A 94 -22.19 -13.45 -18.24
CA PRO A 94 -21.19 -14.42 -18.62
C PRO A 94 -21.07 -14.35 -20.14
N ARG A 95 -19.92 -13.87 -20.60
CA ARG A 95 -19.68 -13.51 -22.00
C ARG A 95 -20.14 -14.72 -22.79
N ALA A 96 -21.20 -14.54 -23.58
CA ALA A 96 -21.90 -15.65 -24.23
C ALA A 96 -20.87 -16.60 -24.82
N THR A 97 -20.73 -17.76 -24.18
CA THR A 97 -19.86 -18.81 -24.67
C THR A 97 -20.31 -19.07 -26.11
N PRO A 98 -19.40 -19.09 -27.09
CA PRO A 98 -19.74 -19.48 -28.45
C PRO A 98 -20.59 -20.75 -28.41
N PRO A 99 -21.63 -20.89 -29.26
CA PRO A 99 -22.59 -21.98 -29.16
C PRO A 99 -21.85 -23.32 -29.07
N ALA A 100 -22.15 -24.03 -27.99
CA ALA A 100 -21.56 -25.30 -27.64
C ALA A 100 -21.66 -26.27 -28.83
N SER A 101 -20.52 -26.51 -29.46
CA SER A 101 -20.21 -27.83 -29.98
C SER A 101 -20.52 -28.82 -28.85
N ARG A 102 -21.40 -29.77 -29.16
CA ARG A 102 -21.93 -30.82 -28.29
C ARG A 102 -20.77 -31.71 -27.81
N ALA A 103 -20.02 -31.25 -26.81
CA ALA A 103 -18.98 -32.01 -26.14
C ALA A 103 -19.60 -32.72 -24.94
N THR A 104 -19.63 -34.04 -25.05
CA THR A 104 -19.90 -35.01 -24.02
C THR A 104 -19.21 -34.60 -22.71
N SER A 105 -20.00 -34.46 -21.64
CA SER A 105 -19.51 -34.29 -20.27
C SER A 105 -18.87 -35.60 -19.81
N THR A 106 -17.66 -35.89 -20.29
CA THR A 106 -16.69 -36.63 -19.49
C THR A 106 -16.20 -35.65 -18.44
N ALA A 107 -16.32 -36.01 -17.17
CA ALA A 107 -15.64 -35.34 -16.08
C ALA A 107 -14.13 -35.41 -16.36
N VAL A 108 -13.64 -34.42 -17.12
CA VAL A 108 -12.23 -34.14 -17.22
C VAL A 108 -11.91 -33.46 -15.90
N GLU A 109 -11.41 -34.26 -14.98
CA GLU A 109 -10.49 -33.84 -13.93
C GLU A 109 -9.55 -32.82 -14.57
N SER A 110 -9.89 -31.54 -14.44
CA SER A 110 -9.11 -30.47 -15.04
C SER A 110 -7.79 -30.53 -14.30
N PRO A 111 -6.68 -30.82 -15.00
CA PRO A 111 -5.39 -30.86 -14.35
C PRO A 111 -5.26 -29.57 -13.55
N MET A 112 -4.90 -29.69 -12.26
CA MET A 112 -4.63 -28.50 -11.45
C MET A 112 -3.75 -27.58 -12.28
N PRO A 113 -4.15 -26.32 -12.52
CA PRO A 113 -3.34 -25.42 -13.30
C PRO A 113 -1.94 -25.38 -12.65
N ASP A 114 -0.90 -25.59 -13.47
CA ASP A 114 0.51 -25.62 -13.04
C ASP A 114 0.95 -24.31 -12.35
N ASP A 115 0.09 -23.30 -12.33
CA ASP A 115 0.24 -22.03 -11.66
C ASP A 115 -0.91 -21.79 -10.67
N PRO A 116 -0.68 -22.01 -9.35
CA PRO A 116 -1.73 -21.87 -8.33
C PRO A 116 -2.27 -20.44 -8.19
N PHE A 117 -1.64 -19.43 -8.82
CA PHE A 117 -2.07 -18.04 -8.76
C PHE A 117 -2.62 -17.50 -10.09
N GLY A 118 -2.46 -18.25 -11.19
CA GLY A 118 -2.94 -17.89 -12.52
C GLY A 118 -2.32 -16.61 -13.09
N ARG A 119 -2.71 -16.27 -14.32
CA ARG A 119 -2.42 -14.96 -14.91
C ARG A 119 -3.35 -13.92 -14.31
N GLU A 120 -2.80 -12.76 -13.96
CA GLU A 120 -3.60 -11.63 -13.54
C GLU A 120 -4.52 -11.15 -14.68
N GLU A 121 -5.77 -10.85 -14.34
CA GLU A 121 -6.70 -10.25 -15.29
C GLU A 121 -6.65 -8.72 -15.23
N PRO A 122 -6.95 -8.03 -16.35
CA PRO A 122 -7.12 -6.58 -16.34
C PRO A 122 -8.17 -6.12 -15.33
N ALA A 123 -7.86 -5.09 -14.54
CA ALA A 123 -8.72 -4.59 -13.48
C ALA A 123 -8.88 -3.07 -13.52
N ASP A 124 -10.10 -2.57 -13.28
CA ASP A 124 -10.37 -1.13 -13.22
C ASP A 124 -9.60 -0.44 -12.08
N LEU A 125 -9.39 -1.15 -10.97
CA LEU A 125 -8.61 -0.65 -9.85
C LEU A 125 -7.13 -0.46 -10.23
N ALA A 126 -6.55 -1.38 -10.99
CA ALA A 126 -5.18 -1.26 -11.50
C ALA A 126 -5.05 -0.02 -12.41
N ARG A 127 -6.05 0.20 -13.28
CA ARG A 127 -6.10 1.40 -14.12
C ARG A 127 -6.20 2.69 -13.30
N ALA A 128 -7.03 2.72 -12.26
CA ALA A 128 -7.15 3.87 -11.37
C ALA A 128 -5.85 4.12 -10.58
N GLU A 129 -5.22 3.05 -10.08
CA GLU A 129 -3.92 3.12 -9.40
C GLU A 129 -2.84 3.70 -10.32
N LEU A 130 -2.73 3.19 -11.56
CA LEU A 130 -1.81 3.75 -12.55
C LEU A 130 -2.07 5.25 -12.76
N ALA A 131 -3.34 5.64 -12.94
CA ALA A 131 -3.68 7.04 -13.18
C ALA A 131 -3.28 7.96 -12.03
N VAL A 132 -3.52 7.55 -10.78
CA VAL A 132 -3.11 8.32 -9.61
C VAL A 132 -1.59 8.47 -9.54
N TYR A 133 -0.86 7.36 -9.61
CA TYR A 133 0.60 7.40 -9.48
C TYR A 133 1.27 8.12 -10.65
N GLN A 134 0.83 7.89 -11.90
CA GLN A 134 1.40 8.59 -13.06
C GLN A 134 1.08 10.08 -13.05
N THR A 135 -0.08 10.50 -12.51
CA THR A 135 -0.38 11.92 -12.28
C THR A 135 0.61 12.52 -11.26
N LEU A 136 0.87 11.84 -10.15
CA LEU A 136 1.84 12.29 -9.15
C LEU A 136 3.26 12.35 -9.73
N PHE A 137 3.67 11.33 -10.48
CA PHE A 137 4.96 11.31 -11.17
C PHE A 137 5.07 12.41 -12.23
N GLY A 138 3.98 12.73 -12.93
CA GLY A 138 3.90 13.84 -13.86
C GLY A 138 4.02 15.20 -13.16
N ILE A 139 3.35 15.40 -12.02
CA ILE A 139 3.49 16.59 -11.16
C ILE A 139 4.95 16.77 -10.74
N THR A 140 5.58 15.69 -10.24
CA THR A 140 6.99 15.67 -9.85
C THR A 140 7.88 16.00 -11.05
N GLY A 141 7.63 15.40 -12.21
CA GLY A 141 8.36 15.68 -13.44
C GLY A 141 8.25 17.14 -13.89
N GLY A 142 7.07 17.74 -13.78
CA GLY A 142 6.84 19.16 -14.06
C GLY A 142 7.63 20.07 -13.10
N ALA A 143 7.66 19.73 -11.81
CA ALA A 143 8.46 20.45 -10.81
C ALA A 143 9.97 20.31 -11.08
N LEU A 144 10.45 19.09 -11.36
CA LEU A 144 11.85 18.82 -11.70
C LEU A 144 12.28 19.54 -12.98
N LEU A 145 11.43 19.55 -14.00
CA LEU A 145 11.70 20.29 -15.23
C LEU A 145 11.84 21.80 -14.94
N CYS A 146 10.95 22.36 -14.12
CA CYS A 146 11.00 23.77 -13.74
C CYS A 146 12.27 24.11 -12.96
N ALA A 147 12.67 23.25 -12.02
CA ALA A 147 13.92 23.37 -11.29
C ALA A 147 15.14 23.25 -12.23
N GLY A 148 15.07 22.34 -13.21
CA GLY A 148 16.11 22.13 -14.22
C GLY A 148 16.39 23.36 -15.09
N VAL A 149 15.35 24.14 -15.38
CA VAL A 149 15.44 25.38 -16.18
C VAL A 149 15.46 26.66 -15.33
N SER A 150 15.61 26.53 -14.01
CA SER A 150 15.65 27.65 -13.05
C SER A 150 14.45 28.60 -13.15
N CYS A 151 13.23 28.06 -13.14
CA CYS A 151 12.02 28.89 -13.12
C CYS A 151 11.98 29.82 -11.89
N GLU A 152 11.89 31.14 -12.12
CA GLU A 152 11.67 32.12 -11.06
C GLU A 152 10.18 32.52 -10.92
N ASP A 153 9.38 32.34 -11.99
CA ASP A 153 7.96 32.70 -12.00
C ASP A 153 7.08 31.58 -11.43
N ALA A 154 6.37 31.87 -10.34
CA ALA A 154 5.41 30.95 -9.73
C ALA A 154 4.33 30.45 -10.70
N ARG A 155 3.94 31.25 -11.70
CA ARG A 155 2.99 30.86 -12.75
C ARG A 155 3.56 29.79 -13.65
N LEU A 156 4.85 29.86 -13.97
CA LEU A 156 5.53 28.82 -14.74
C LEU A 156 5.64 27.53 -13.93
N VAL A 157 5.95 27.63 -12.63
CA VAL A 157 5.96 26.47 -11.72
C VAL A 157 4.60 25.78 -11.70
N VAL A 158 3.53 26.52 -11.42
CA VAL A 158 2.17 25.98 -11.39
C VAL A 158 1.76 25.42 -12.75
N GLY A 159 2.11 26.12 -13.84
CA GLY A 159 1.81 25.69 -15.21
C GLY A 159 2.50 24.38 -15.58
N LEU A 160 3.79 24.21 -15.28
CA LEU A 160 4.53 22.99 -15.58
C LEU A 160 4.11 21.83 -14.70
N VAL A 161 3.84 22.06 -13.42
CA VAL A 161 3.29 21.04 -12.51
C VAL A 161 1.91 20.56 -13.00
N ALA A 162 1.02 21.49 -13.36
CA ALA A 162 -0.30 21.15 -13.89
C ALA A 162 -0.21 20.40 -15.22
N LEU A 163 0.68 20.84 -16.13
CA LEU A 163 0.92 20.20 -17.41
C LEU A 163 1.46 18.78 -17.23
N GLY A 164 2.44 18.60 -16.33
CA GLY A 164 2.99 17.29 -16.01
C GLY A 164 1.94 16.34 -15.42
N GLY A 165 1.16 16.81 -14.45
CA GLY A 165 0.05 16.04 -13.88
C GLY A 165 -1.00 15.65 -14.91
N ALA A 166 -1.45 16.60 -15.74
CA ALA A 166 -2.39 16.34 -16.82
C ALA A 166 -1.83 15.35 -17.85
N GLY A 167 -0.54 15.46 -18.18
CA GLY A 167 0.15 14.52 -19.07
C GLY A 167 0.19 13.11 -18.51
N GLY A 168 0.58 12.94 -17.25
CA GLY A 168 0.58 11.64 -16.58
C GLY A 168 -0.80 11.00 -16.53
N LEU A 169 -1.83 11.78 -16.19
CA LEU A 169 -3.22 11.33 -16.20
C LEU A 169 -3.68 10.92 -17.61
N ALA A 170 -3.46 11.77 -18.62
CA ALA A 170 -3.89 11.50 -19.98
C ALA A 170 -3.21 10.24 -20.56
N LEU A 171 -1.89 10.11 -20.38
CA LEU A 171 -1.14 8.94 -20.84
C LEU A 171 -1.62 7.66 -20.16
N SER A 172 -1.91 7.70 -18.86
CA SER A 172 -2.44 6.54 -18.14
C SER A 172 -3.82 6.11 -18.66
N ILE A 173 -4.74 7.06 -18.89
CA ILE A 173 -6.11 6.76 -19.35
C ILE A 173 -6.10 6.27 -20.80
N LEU A 174 -5.35 6.94 -21.67
CA LEU A 174 -5.27 6.60 -23.09
C LEU A 174 -4.48 5.32 -23.33
N GLY A 175 -3.39 5.11 -22.58
CA GLY A 175 -2.54 3.93 -22.70
C GLY A 175 -3.12 2.64 -22.12
N THR A 176 -4.24 2.71 -21.39
CA THR A 176 -4.87 1.55 -20.73
C THR A 176 -6.33 1.33 -21.12
N GLN A 177 -6.73 1.82 -22.31
CA GLN A 177 -8.09 1.62 -22.82
C GLN A 177 -8.47 0.13 -22.96
N ASP A 178 -7.50 -0.71 -23.32
CA ASP A 178 -7.67 -2.17 -23.44
C ASP A 178 -7.58 -2.91 -22.09
N GLY A 179 -7.46 -2.16 -20.98
CA GLY A 179 -7.24 -2.67 -19.64
C GLY A 179 -5.76 -2.83 -19.30
N ILE A 180 -5.46 -2.92 -18.01
CA ILE A 180 -4.12 -3.18 -17.49
C ILE A 180 -4.22 -4.09 -16.26
N THR A 181 -3.27 -5.02 -16.12
CA THR A 181 -3.18 -5.88 -14.94
C THR A 181 -2.56 -5.12 -13.76
N PRO A 182 -2.81 -5.54 -12.50
CA PRO A 182 -2.16 -4.98 -11.32
C PRO A 182 -0.62 -5.01 -11.40
N GLY A 183 -0.03 -6.11 -11.81
CA GLY A 183 1.43 -6.29 -11.94
C GLY A 183 2.05 -5.38 -12.98
N ARG A 184 1.41 -5.18 -14.13
CA ARG A 184 1.85 -4.19 -15.13
C ARG A 184 1.80 -2.77 -14.60
N THR A 185 0.72 -2.42 -13.90
CA THR A 185 0.56 -1.11 -13.24
C THR A 185 1.68 -0.88 -12.23
N GLN A 186 1.89 -1.86 -11.34
CA GLN A 186 2.90 -1.77 -10.29
C GLN A 186 4.31 -1.69 -10.88
N THR A 187 4.59 -2.43 -11.96
CA THR A 187 5.89 -2.39 -12.65
C THR A 187 6.19 -1.01 -13.22
N LEU A 188 5.21 -0.35 -13.84
CA LEU A 188 5.37 1.01 -14.37
C LEU A 188 5.58 2.03 -13.25
N ASN A 189 4.79 1.92 -12.17
CA ASN A 189 4.89 2.82 -11.02
C ASN A 189 6.22 2.62 -10.28
N ALA A 190 6.64 1.36 -10.08
CA ALA A 190 7.93 1.02 -9.49
C ALA A 190 9.08 1.52 -10.37
N GLY A 191 8.99 1.34 -11.69
CA GLY A 191 9.98 1.87 -12.64
C GLY A 191 10.17 3.38 -12.52
N ALA A 192 9.08 4.15 -12.48
CA ALA A 192 9.15 5.60 -12.26
C ALA A 192 9.78 5.96 -10.90
N GLY A 193 9.33 5.30 -9.82
CA GLY A 193 9.83 5.56 -8.46
C GLY A 193 11.32 5.23 -8.28
N TRP A 194 11.74 4.04 -8.70
CA TRP A 194 13.15 3.63 -8.67
C TRP A 194 14.02 4.45 -9.61
N GLY A 195 13.48 4.89 -10.76
CA GLY A 195 14.13 5.84 -11.65
C GLY A 195 14.42 7.18 -10.97
N ILE A 196 13.44 7.74 -10.23
CA ILE A 196 13.65 8.96 -9.43
C ILE A 196 14.71 8.74 -8.36
N PHE A 197 14.59 7.65 -7.58
CA PHE A 197 15.54 7.32 -6.51
C PHE A 197 16.98 7.23 -7.05
N ASN A 198 17.20 6.45 -8.12
CA ASN A 198 18.52 6.30 -8.73
C ASN A 198 19.01 7.61 -9.36
N GLY A 199 18.13 8.43 -9.92
CA GLY A 199 18.48 9.76 -10.40
C GLY A 199 18.97 10.68 -9.29
N ILE A 200 18.32 10.67 -8.12
CA ILE A 200 18.73 11.44 -6.94
C ILE A 200 20.08 10.93 -6.42
N ALA A 201 20.22 9.61 -6.27
CA ALA A 201 21.47 9.02 -5.79
C ALA A 201 22.64 9.35 -6.74
N MET A 202 22.47 9.16 -8.04
CA MET A 202 23.49 9.51 -9.04
C MET A 202 23.80 11.02 -9.08
N ALA A 203 22.79 11.89 -8.91
CA ALA A 203 23.02 13.33 -8.85
C ALA A 203 23.89 13.71 -7.65
N ASN A 204 23.65 13.12 -6.47
CA ASN A 204 24.47 13.34 -5.29
C ASN A 204 25.89 12.77 -5.48
N LEU A 205 26.02 11.54 -5.98
CA LEU A 205 27.33 10.90 -6.24
C LEU A 205 28.19 11.65 -7.26
N ALA A 206 27.55 12.31 -8.23
CA ALA A 206 28.24 13.11 -9.22
C ALA A 206 28.44 14.57 -8.77
N GLY A 207 28.02 14.93 -7.55
CA GLY A 207 28.10 16.29 -7.02
C GLY A 207 27.35 17.31 -7.89
N LEU A 208 26.27 16.90 -8.56
CA LEU A 208 25.51 17.78 -9.43
C LEU A 208 24.66 18.75 -8.61
N ASP A 209 24.70 20.01 -9.00
CA ASP A 209 23.90 21.08 -8.41
C ASP A 209 23.08 21.82 -9.48
N GLY A 210 22.30 22.81 -9.04
CA GLY A 210 21.49 23.65 -9.91
C GLY A 210 20.55 22.87 -10.82
N GLY A 211 20.52 23.23 -12.11
CA GLY A 211 19.62 22.63 -13.09
C GLY A 211 20.01 21.22 -13.57
N ALA A 212 21.28 20.81 -13.38
CA ALA A 212 21.77 19.52 -13.85
C ALA A 212 21.20 18.34 -13.03
N ALA A 213 21.09 18.50 -11.70
CA ALA A 213 20.55 17.46 -10.83
C ALA A 213 19.07 17.13 -11.13
N PRO A 214 18.13 18.10 -11.20
CA PRO A 214 16.75 17.81 -11.60
C PRO A 214 16.61 17.21 -12.99
N GLY A 215 17.47 17.63 -13.94
CA GLY A 215 17.53 17.06 -15.28
C GLY A 215 17.90 15.58 -15.28
N LEU A 216 18.90 15.19 -14.48
CA LEU A 216 19.29 13.79 -14.30
C LEU A 216 18.16 12.98 -13.65
N VAL A 217 17.51 13.51 -12.60
CA VAL A 217 16.38 12.83 -11.95
C VAL A 217 15.24 12.59 -12.92
N LEU A 218 14.88 13.59 -13.73
CA LEU A 218 13.83 13.47 -14.75
C LEU A 218 14.21 12.42 -15.82
N PHE A 219 15.46 12.44 -16.29
CA PHE A 219 15.95 11.44 -17.23
C PHE A 219 15.87 10.02 -16.65
N SER A 220 16.33 9.84 -15.41
CA SER A 220 16.30 8.54 -14.74
C SER A 220 14.87 8.05 -14.47
N GLN A 221 13.92 8.95 -14.16
CA GLN A 221 12.49 8.62 -14.06
C GLN A 221 11.95 8.07 -15.39
N LEU A 222 12.23 8.74 -16.52
CA LEU A 222 11.80 8.30 -17.85
C LEU A 222 12.46 6.97 -18.23
N ALA A 223 13.75 6.80 -17.95
CA ALA A 223 14.46 5.54 -18.15
C ALA A 223 13.85 4.40 -17.33
N GLY A 224 13.47 4.67 -16.09
CA GLY A 224 12.80 3.72 -15.20
C GLY A 224 11.42 3.30 -15.71
N VAL A 225 10.59 4.23 -16.21
CA VAL A 225 9.32 3.90 -16.89
C VAL A 225 9.58 3.05 -18.13
N GLY A 226 10.59 3.40 -18.94
CA GLY A 226 10.99 2.63 -20.11
C GLY A 226 11.41 1.20 -19.75
N ALA A 227 12.18 1.02 -18.68
CA ALA A 227 12.54 -0.29 -18.15
C ALA A 227 11.29 -1.06 -17.69
N GLY A 228 10.34 -0.40 -17.01
CA GLY A 228 9.08 -1.01 -16.61
C GLY A 228 8.23 -1.49 -17.81
N LEU A 229 8.17 -0.69 -18.88
CA LEU A 229 7.51 -1.08 -20.13
C LEU A 229 8.19 -2.29 -20.78
N ALA A 230 9.52 -2.31 -20.81
CA ALA A 230 10.28 -3.45 -21.34
C ALA A 230 10.00 -4.71 -20.52
N LEU A 231 10.08 -4.63 -19.18
CA LEU A 231 9.78 -5.75 -18.29
C LEU A 231 8.35 -6.28 -18.49
N ASN A 232 7.37 -5.39 -18.61
CA ASN A 232 5.98 -5.77 -18.92
C ASN A 232 5.84 -6.49 -20.27
N THR A 233 6.66 -6.13 -21.26
CA THR A 233 6.61 -6.75 -22.59
C THR A 233 7.23 -8.14 -22.61
N TYR A 234 8.29 -8.37 -21.82
CA TYR A 234 9.05 -9.62 -21.88
C TYR A 234 8.70 -10.64 -20.78
N TYR A 235 8.27 -10.18 -19.61
CA TYR A 235 8.14 -11.06 -18.43
C TYR A 235 6.72 -11.12 -17.85
N ASP A 236 5.82 -10.20 -18.22
CA ASP A 236 4.45 -10.10 -17.68
C ASP A 236 4.38 -10.29 -16.15
N PRO A 237 5.13 -9.48 -15.38
CA PRO A 237 5.32 -9.68 -13.95
C PRO A 237 4.01 -9.52 -13.17
N ARG A 238 3.82 -10.35 -12.13
CA ARG A 238 2.67 -10.25 -11.22
C ARG A 238 2.89 -9.17 -10.18
N SER A 239 1.80 -8.64 -9.63
CA SER A 239 1.87 -7.62 -8.58
C SER A 239 2.61 -8.12 -7.33
N GLY A 240 2.41 -9.38 -6.94
CA GLY A 240 3.20 -10.01 -5.88
C GLY A 240 4.72 -9.95 -6.10
N ASP A 241 5.18 -10.22 -7.31
CA ASP A 241 6.61 -10.23 -7.66
C ASP A 241 7.21 -8.84 -7.62
N VAL A 242 6.51 -7.86 -8.21
CA VAL A 242 6.95 -6.45 -8.24
C VAL A 242 6.95 -5.86 -6.83
N SER A 243 5.93 -6.18 -6.03
CA SER A 243 5.83 -5.74 -4.64
C SER A 243 7.01 -6.27 -3.83
N ARG A 244 7.38 -7.54 -4.01
CA ARG A 244 8.52 -8.14 -3.32
C ARG A 244 9.85 -7.53 -3.76
N ALA A 245 10.08 -7.37 -5.06
CA ALA A 245 11.27 -6.71 -5.59
C ALA A 245 11.41 -5.30 -5.00
N THR A 246 10.31 -4.53 -5.00
CA THR A 246 10.30 -3.18 -4.45
C THR A 246 10.51 -3.16 -2.94
N SER A 247 9.86 -4.04 -2.19
CA SER A 247 10.01 -4.15 -0.73
C SER A 247 11.44 -4.52 -0.34
N LEU A 248 12.03 -5.53 -0.97
CA LEU A 248 13.42 -5.91 -0.70
C LEU A 248 14.40 -4.80 -1.06
N GLY A 249 14.22 -4.13 -2.21
CA GLY A 249 15.05 -2.97 -2.55
C GLY A 249 14.93 -1.85 -1.52
N LEU A 250 13.70 -1.50 -1.12
CA LEU A 250 13.44 -0.43 -0.14
C LEU A 250 14.08 -0.76 1.21
N TRP A 251 13.84 -1.96 1.74
CA TRP A 251 14.37 -2.36 3.05
C TRP A 251 15.88 -2.55 3.03
N SER A 252 16.49 -3.01 1.93
CA SER A 252 17.94 -3.03 1.81
C SER A 252 18.53 -1.62 1.89
N GLY A 253 17.90 -0.62 1.26
CA GLY A 253 18.27 0.79 1.40
C GLY A 253 18.09 1.30 2.83
N VAL A 254 16.92 1.08 3.44
CA VAL A 254 16.64 1.52 4.82
C VAL A 254 17.62 0.88 5.81
N LEU A 255 17.86 -0.42 5.72
CA LEU A 255 18.81 -1.10 6.60
C LEU A 255 20.24 -0.59 6.41
N THR A 256 20.63 -0.27 5.17
CA THR A 256 21.92 0.39 4.89
C THR A 256 22.01 1.76 5.55
N LEU A 257 20.94 2.56 5.46
CA LEU A 257 20.86 3.87 6.12
C LEU A 257 20.97 3.75 7.65
N LEU A 258 20.26 2.79 8.24
CA LEU A 258 20.31 2.54 9.69
C LEU A 258 21.70 2.06 10.12
N VAL A 259 22.40 1.27 9.30
CA VAL A 259 23.80 0.89 9.56
C VAL A 259 24.68 2.13 9.55
N HIS A 260 24.59 3.01 8.56
CA HIS A 260 25.36 4.26 8.56
C HIS A 260 25.08 5.12 9.80
N GLY A 261 23.81 5.25 10.19
CA GLY A 261 23.45 6.00 11.40
C GLY A 261 23.96 5.35 12.69
N ALA A 262 24.11 4.03 12.71
CA ALA A 262 24.67 3.31 13.84
C ALA A 262 26.20 3.52 13.98
N PHE A 263 26.85 4.00 12.93
CA PHE A 263 28.26 4.41 12.91
C PHE A 263 28.39 5.94 12.75
N ASP A 264 27.49 6.68 13.38
CA ASP A 264 27.45 8.15 13.48
C ASP A 264 27.39 8.94 12.16
N PHE A 265 27.05 8.30 11.04
CA PHE A 265 27.11 8.92 9.71
C PHE A 265 28.48 9.54 9.39
N ASP A 266 29.58 9.05 9.97
CA ASP A 266 30.95 9.51 9.68
C ASP A 266 31.39 9.22 8.23
N ALA A 267 30.55 8.55 7.45
CA ALA A 267 30.73 8.33 6.03
C ALA A 267 30.61 9.65 5.25
N ASN A 268 31.53 9.89 4.32
CA ASN A 268 31.35 10.90 3.29
C ASN A 268 30.02 10.67 2.54
N ASP A 269 29.33 11.73 2.13
CA ASP A 269 28.04 11.69 1.43
C ASP A 269 28.08 10.76 0.21
N ASP A 270 29.20 10.73 -0.51
CA ASP A 270 29.40 9.81 -1.65
C ASP A 270 29.33 8.34 -1.23
N LEU A 271 29.90 7.99 -0.07
CA LEU A 271 29.84 6.63 0.45
C LEU A 271 28.41 6.29 0.89
N LEU A 272 27.72 7.23 1.53
CA LEU A 272 26.33 7.06 1.95
C LEU A 272 25.43 6.81 0.73
N TRP A 273 25.40 7.72 -0.24
CA TRP A 273 24.55 7.59 -1.43
C TRP A 273 24.95 6.40 -2.31
N GLY A 274 26.25 6.14 -2.46
CA GLY A 274 26.77 5.02 -3.24
C GLY A 274 26.35 3.67 -2.68
N THR A 275 26.48 3.48 -1.36
CA THR A 275 26.05 2.23 -0.70
C THR A 275 24.53 2.11 -0.64
N LEU A 276 23.81 3.21 -0.37
CA LEU A 276 22.34 3.21 -0.36
C LEU A 276 21.78 2.77 -1.72
N MET A 277 22.29 3.33 -2.81
CA MET A 277 21.93 2.94 -4.17
C MET A 277 22.29 1.48 -4.45
N LEU A 278 23.54 1.10 -4.21
CA LEU A 278 24.03 -0.26 -4.47
C LEU A 278 23.19 -1.32 -3.76
N PHE A 279 22.97 -1.19 -2.46
CA PHE A 279 22.23 -2.19 -1.70
C PHE A 279 20.73 -2.18 -2.01
N SER A 280 20.15 -1.03 -2.35
CA SER A 280 18.76 -0.97 -2.79
C SER A 280 18.57 -1.69 -4.14
N ASP A 281 19.46 -1.46 -5.10
CA ASP A 281 19.42 -2.13 -6.40
C ASP A 281 19.68 -3.64 -6.27
N LEU A 282 20.63 -4.05 -5.42
CA LEU A 282 20.85 -5.46 -5.11
C LEU A 282 19.63 -6.11 -4.46
N GLY A 283 18.96 -5.41 -3.54
CA GLY A 283 17.71 -5.86 -2.93
C GLY A 283 16.59 -6.03 -3.95
N LEU A 284 16.48 -5.09 -4.90
CA LEU A 284 15.50 -5.15 -5.99
C LEU A 284 15.74 -6.36 -6.89
N VAL A 285 16.99 -6.56 -7.34
CA VAL A 285 17.38 -7.72 -8.17
C VAL A 285 17.17 -9.03 -7.40
N ALA A 286 17.55 -9.08 -6.12
CA ALA A 286 17.33 -10.25 -5.27
C ALA A 286 15.83 -10.56 -5.14
N GLY A 287 14.98 -9.55 -4.91
CA GLY A 287 13.54 -9.77 -4.81
C GLY A 287 12.90 -10.20 -6.12
N ALA A 288 13.33 -9.64 -7.25
CA ALA A 288 12.86 -10.04 -8.58
C ALA A 288 13.27 -11.49 -8.93
N THR A 289 14.52 -11.86 -8.65
CA THR A 289 15.03 -13.22 -8.90
C THR A 289 14.38 -14.27 -8.01
N LEU A 290 14.11 -13.96 -6.74
CA LEU A 290 13.37 -14.84 -5.84
C LEU A 290 11.92 -15.08 -6.30
N GLY A 291 11.31 -14.12 -7.00
CA GLY A 291 10.02 -14.31 -7.67
C GLY A 291 10.13 -15.25 -8.87
N ALA A 292 11.10 -14.99 -9.75
CA ALA A 292 11.31 -15.77 -10.97
C ALA A 292 11.67 -17.25 -10.74
N LEU A 293 12.25 -17.60 -9.58
CA LEU A 293 12.63 -18.97 -9.26
C LEU A 293 11.48 -19.83 -8.71
N ASP A 294 10.24 -19.32 -8.64
CA ASP A 294 9.07 -19.97 -8.02
C ASP A 294 9.30 -20.47 -6.58
N ALA A 295 10.42 -20.09 -5.96
CA ALA A 295 10.85 -20.61 -4.67
C ALA A 295 9.90 -20.15 -3.55
N VAL A 296 9.28 -18.98 -3.74
CA VAL A 296 8.26 -18.42 -2.85
C VAL A 296 7.34 -17.58 -3.72
N SER A 297 6.05 -17.91 -3.84
CA SER A 297 5.04 -16.98 -4.32
C SER A 297 4.54 -16.16 -3.13
N MET A 298 4.32 -14.86 -3.33
CA MET A 298 3.83 -13.96 -2.28
C MET A 298 2.82 -13.03 -2.91
N THR A 299 1.65 -12.93 -2.30
CA THR A 299 0.67 -11.92 -2.67
C THR A 299 1.16 -10.52 -2.31
N ARG A 300 0.72 -9.50 -3.06
CA ARG A 300 0.97 -8.09 -2.71
C ARG A 300 0.55 -7.77 -1.26
N GLY A 301 -0.56 -8.33 -0.80
CA GLY A 301 -1.05 -8.14 0.57
C GLY A 301 -0.11 -8.70 1.64
N ARG A 302 0.48 -9.88 1.40
CA ARG A 302 1.48 -10.46 2.32
C ARG A 302 2.74 -9.60 2.41
N VAL A 303 3.22 -9.06 1.28
CA VAL A 303 4.38 -8.15 1.27
C VAL A 303 4.09 -6.88 2.08
N LEU A 304 2.90 -6.28 1.91
CA LEU A 304 2.50 -5.10 2.69
C LEU A 304 2.48 -5.37 4.20
N LEU A 305 2.03 -6.55 4.63
CA LEU A 305 2.06 -6.94 6.04
C LEU A 305 3.50 -7.06 6.54
N ILE A 306 4.39 -7.66 5.75
CA ILE A 306 5.82 -7.75 6.08
C ILE A 306 6.41 -6.35 6.24
N ASP A 307 6.14 -5.43 5.30
CA ASP A 307 6.58 -4.03 5.38
C ASP A 307 6.06 -3.33 6.64
N ALA A 308 4.79 -3.51 6.98
CA ALA A 308 4.24 -2.98 8.23
C ALA A 308 4.95 -3.54 9.47
N GLY A 309 5.30 -4.83 9.45
CA GLY A 309 6.12 -5.48 10.46
C GLY A 309 7.50 -4.84 10.62
N GLY A 310 8.17 -4.54 9.51
CA GLY A 310 9.44 -3.80 9.51
C GLY A 310 9.31 -2.41 10.11
N ILE A 311 8.28 -1.66 9.74
CA ILE A 311 8.01 -0.31 10.28
C ILE A 311 7.77 -0.36 11.79
N VAL A 312 6.87 -1.22 12.26
CA VAL A 312 6.56 -1.36 13.69
C VAL A 312 7.81 -1.80 14.47
N GLY A 313 8.54 -2.77 13.93
CA GLY A 313 9.81 -3.24 14.52
C GLY A 313 10.84 -2.12 14.63
N GLY A 314 11.05 -1.35 13.56
CA GLY A 314 11.98 -0.22 13.53
C GLY A 314 11.58 0.90 14.50
N LEU A 315 10.29 1.26 14.56
CA LEU A 315 9.78 2.28 15.49
C LEU A 315 9.92 1.86 16.95
N LEU A 316 9.65 0.59 17.28
CA LEU A 316 9.88 0.06 18.63
C LEU A 316 11.38 0.02 18.96
N GLY A 317 12.20 -0.44 18.00
CA GLY A 317 13.65 -0.46 18.12
C GLY A 317 14.21 0.93 18.40
N PHE A 318 13.78 1.94 17.66
CA PHE A 318 14.17 3.34 17.85
C PHE A 318 13.61 3.95 19.15
N GLY A 319 12.33 3.71 19.44
CA GLY A 319 11.62 4.37 20.55
C GLY A 319 12.02 3.89 21.94
N ILE A 320 12.36 2.61 22.11
CA ILE A 320 12.76 2.06 23.41
C ILE A 320 14.00 2.79 23.99
N PRO A 321 15.12 2.93 23.26
CA PRO A 321 16.26 3.68 23.78
C PRO A 321 15.94 5.15 24.04
N VAL A 322 15.09 5.81 23.23
CA VAL A 322 14.66 7.20 23.49
C VAL A 322 13.92 7.33 24.83
N LEU A 323 13.15 6.31 25.23
CA LEU A 323 12.43 6.32 26.51
C LEU A 323 13.32 5.96 27.70
N ILE A 324 14.37 5.17 27.49
CA ILE A 324 15.30 4.74 28.56
C ILE A 324 16.40 5.80 28.78
N GLN A 325 16.90 6.41 27.71
CA GLN A 325 17.96 7.41 27.78
C GLN A 325 17.34 8.79 27.96
N ASN A 326 17.56 9.37 29.14
CA ASN A 326 17.09 10.72 29.45
C ASN A 326 17.96 11.82 28.82
N ASP A 327 19.18 11.48 28.36
CA ASP A 327 20.12 12.38 27.66
C ASP A 327 20.53 11.76 26.32
N THR A 328 20.14 12.42 25.23
CA THR A 328 20.17 11.94 23.83
C THR A 328 21.55 12.10 23.17
N GLY A 329 22.48 11.17 23.42
CA GLY A 329 23.85 11.29 22.90
C GLY A 329 24.35 10.19 21.95
N ASP A 330 23.80 8.97 22.01
CA ASP A 330 24.38 7.82 21.30
C ASP A 330 23.53 7.47 20.05
N SER A 331 23.88 8.07 18.92
CA SER A 331 23.26 7.74 17.61
C SER A 331 23.45 6.27 17.29
N GLY A 332 24.62 5.72 17.64
CA GLY A 332 24.94 4.30 17.51
C GLY A 332 23.86 3.41 18.12
N LEU A 333 23.50 3.69 19.37
CA LEU A 333 22.45 2.96 20.07
C LEU A 333 21.05 3.20 19.46
N LEU A 334 20.71 4.43 19.05
CA LEU A 334 19.41 4.75 18.44
C LEU A 334 19.19 4.05 17.08
N PHE A 335 20.15 4.18 16.17
CA PHE A 335 20.06 3.60 14.84
C PHE A 335 20.34 2.10 14.84
N GLY A 336 21.26 1.63 15.69
CA GLY A 336 21.55 0.20 15.84
C GLY A 336 20.36 -0.58 16.40
N SER A 337 19.65 -0.02 17.39
CA SER A 337 18.42 -0.63 17.92
C SER A 337 17.26 -0.57 16.91
N ALA A 338 17.11 0.51 16.15
CA ALA A 338 16.16 0.60 15.04
C ALA A 338 16.43 -0.44 13.96
N PHE A 339 17.71 -0.68 13.62
CA PHE A 339 18.13 -1.72 12.68
C PHE A 339 17.69 -3.11 13.17
N VAL A 340 18.04 -3.46 14.41
CA VAL A 340 17.67 -4.75 15.02
C VAL A 340 16.15 -4.92 15.06
N GLY A 341 15.43 -3.89 15.51
CA GLY A 341 13.97 -3.88 15.56
C GLY A 341 13.35 -4.11 14.19
N THR A 342 13.85 -3.43 13.16
CA THR A 342 13.39 -3.58 11.77
C THR A 342 13.60 -5.01 11.27
N VAL A 343 14.81 -5.58 11.43
CA VAL A 343 15.13 -6.96 11.01
C VAL A 343 14.23 -7.99 11.72
N VAL A 344 14.05 -7.83 13.04
CA VAL A 344 13.17 -8.72 13.82
C VAL A 344 11.71 -8.57 13.37
N GLY A 345 11.24 -7.34 13.13
CA GLY A 345 9.88 -7.06 12.67
C GLY A 345 9.57 -7.68 11.30
N LEU A 346 10.48 -7.50 10.33
CA LEU A 346 10.41 -8.13 9.01
C LEU A 346 10.42 -9.66 9.12
N GLY A 347 11.38 -10.23 9.84
CA GLY A 347 11.54 -11.68 9.99
C GLY A 347 10.36 -12.35 10.69
N LEU A 348 9.90 -11.76 11.80
CA LEU A 348 8.74 -12.27 12.56
C LEU A 348 7.47 -12.22 11.71
N THR A 349 7.21 -11.11 11.03
CA THR A 349 5.99 -10.98 10.21
C THR A 349 6.05 -11.89 8.99
N THR A 350 7.23 -12.07 8.38
CA THR A 350 7.43 -13.07 7.32
C THR A 350 7.11 -14.48 7.79
N TYR A 351 7.55 -14.85 9.01
CA TYR A 351 7.26 -16.15 9.62
C TYR A 351 5.76 -16.34 9.90
N LEU A 352 5.11 -15.35 10.50
CA LEU A 352 3.69 -15.41 10.87
C LEU A 352 2.77 -15.44 9.65
N THR A 353 3.16 -14.79 8.55
CA THR A 353 2.34 -14.69 7.32
C THR A 353 2.66 -15.78 6.30
N ARG A 354 3.52 -16.76 6.61
CA ARG A 354 4.01 -17.76 5.63
C ARG A 354 2.94 -18.66 4.98
N HIS A 355 1.73 -18.66 5.52
CA HIS A 355 0.59 -19.42 5.02
C HIS A 355 -0.60 -18.52 4.68
N TRP A 356 -0.39 -17.22 4.53
CA TRP A 356 -1.45 -16.23 4.30
C TRP A 356 -1.67 -15.89 2.83
N ASP A 357 -0.91 -16.52 1.93
CA ASP A 357 -1.12 -16.33 0.50
C ASP A 357 -2.42 -17.00 0.08
N VAL A 358 -3.37 -16.17 -0.36
CA VAL A 358 -4.62 -16.57 -1.00
C VAL A 358 -4.54 -16.19 -2.48
N PRO A 359 -5.29 -16.86 -3.38
CA PRO A 359 -5.33 -16.48 -4.78
C PRO A 359 -5.65 -14.98 -4.95
N GLU A 360 -4.92 -14.27 -5.82
CA GLU A 360 -4.99 -12.81 -5.92
C GLU A 360 -6.38 -12.28 -6.28
N ALA A 361 -7.21 -13.11 -6.91
CA ALA A 361 -8.63 -12.83 -7.16
C ALA A 361 -9.42 -12.51 -5.88
N LEU A 362 -8.99 -13.01 -4.72
CA LEU A 362 -9.58 -12.81 -3.39
C LEU A 362 -8.83 -11.75 -2.56
N SER A 363 -7.62 -11.34 -2.96
CA SER A 363 -6.81 -10.38 -2.20
C SER A 363 -6.88 -8.98 -2.80
N ASN A 364 -8.09 -8.44 -2.97
CA ASN A 364 -8.23 -7.03 -3.36
C ASN A 364 -8.05 -6.14 -2.12
N MET A 365 -6.82 -6.07 -1.61
CA MET A 365 -6.44 -5.03 -0.65
C MET A 365 -6.23 -3.73 -1.42
N SER A 366 -7.21 -2.83 -1.34
CA SER A 366 -7.04 -1.46 -1.79
C SER A 366 -6.57 -0.61 -0.62
N LEU A 367 -5.44 0.07 -0.78
CA LEU A 367 -5.08 1.22 0.03
C LEU A 367 -5.91 2.40 -0.50
N GLY A 368 -6.96 2.77 0.23
CA GLY A 368 -7.79 3.92 -0.09
C GLY A 368 -7.38 5.12 0.76
N PHE A 369 -7.31 6.30 0.17
CA PHE A 369 -7.29 7.54 0.94
C PHE A 369 -8.73 8.04 1.06
N ALA A 370 -9.28 8.00 2.27
CA ALA A 370 -10.59 8.58 2.55
C ALA A 370 -10.38 10.02 3.05
N PRO A 371 -10.90 11.05 2.35
CA PRO A 371 -10.91 12.40 2.89
C PRO A 371 -11.83 12.41 4.12
N MET A 372 -11.30 12.87 5.25
CA MET A 372 -12.11 13.17 6.43
C MET A 372 -12.70 14.57 6.26
N SER A 373 -13.90 14.78 6.83
CA SER A 373 -14.63 16.06 6.78
C SER A 373 -13.84 17.27 7.27
N ASP A 374 -12.78 17.02 8.05
CA ASP A 374 -12.00 18.05 8.73
C ASP A 374 -10.71 18.40 7.96
N GLY A 375 -10.58 17.93 6.71
CA GLY A 375 -9.45 18.21 5.83
C GLY A 375 -8.21 17.35 6.05
N GLY A 376 -8.26 16.36 6.96
CA GLY A 376 -7.26 15.31 7.08
C GLY A 376 -7.56 14.13 6.14
N GLY A 377 -6.53 13.49 5.59
CA GLY A 377 -6.67 12.22 4.87
C GLY A 377 -6.48 11.05 5.83
N ALA A 378 -7.45 10.12 5.89
CA ALA A 378 -7.24 8.84 6.55
C ALA A 378 -6.76 7.82 5.50
N MET A 379 -5.66 7.14 5.80
CA MET A 379 -5.27 5.95 5.05
C MET A 379 -6.18 4.80 5.51
N VAL A 380 -7.07 4.36 4.64
CA VAL A 380 -8.01 3.27 4.90
C VAL A 380 -7.49 2.03 4.20
N PHE A 381 -7.18 1.01 5.00
CA PHE A 381 -6.88 -0.33 4.50
C PHE A 381 -8.21 -1.03 4.23
N GLY A 382 -8.63 -1.03 2.96
CA GLY A 382 -9.79 -1.78 2.52
C GLY A 382 -9.34 -3.13 1.98
N ALA A 383 -9.37 -4.17 2.80
CA ALA A 383 -9.28 -5.52 2.30
C ALA A 383 -10.69 -5.98 1.91
N ARG A 384 -10.95 -6.09 0.60
CA ARG A 384 -12.01 -6.99 0.13
C ARG A 384 -11.38 -8.37 0.11
N PHE A 385 -11.44 -9.03 1.25
CA PHE A 385 -11.38 -10.47 1.27
C PHE A 385 -12.64 -10.96 0.56
#